data_AF-A0A2H0N6Y4-F1
#
_entry.id   AF-A0A2H0N6Y4-F1
#
_cell.length_a   1.000
_cell.length_b   1.000
_cell.length_c   1.000
_cell.angle_alpha   90.00
_cell.angle_beta   90.00
_cell.angle_gamma   90.00
#
_symmetry.space_group_name_H-M   'P 1'
#
loop_
_entity.id
_entity.type
_entity.pdbx_description
1 polymer ?
#
loop_
_entity_poly.entity_id
_entity_poly.type
_entity_poly.pdbx_seq_one_letter_code
_entity_poly.pdbx_strand_id
1 'polypeptide(L)'
;MVLNKNIIIVLVIIAIPFAWSISFLLEKIQPKPEIGELHTIDSICLEKIGDKNKYAVSDIYNGELADINFNSMPEAQTFKAKITEEYKKGVNFAGHFNVASFGCGIGCQAYTITNIKTGNIISHGLNSELGAFFTPNSTLFILNPKENTPNPVDKDLLPYLELTQRKYYQIKDDYLELICEESTDSGIDSI
;
A
#
# COMPACT_ATOMS: atom_id res chain seq x y z
N MET A 1 -46.89 39.25 51.57
CA MET A 1 -47.62 38.84 50.35
C MET A 1 -47.29 37.37 50.11
N VAL A 2 -48.20 36.47 50.51
CA VAL A 2 -47.97 35.02 50.46
C VAL A 2 -48.16 34.55 49.02
N LEU A 3 -47.08 34.11 48.37
CA LEU A 3 -47.12 33.59 47.01
C LEU A 3 -47.87 32.26 47.01
N ASN A 4 -48.95 32.16 46.24
CA ASN A 4 -49.82 30.98 46.18
C ASN A 4 -49.01 29.76 45.69
N LYS A 5 -49.07 28.65 46.45
CA LYS A 5 -48.36 27.39 46.18
C LYS A 5 -48.68 26.83 44.78
N ASN A 6 -49.86 27.15 44.25
CA ASN A 6 -50.29 26.74 42.90
C ASN A 6 -49.59 27.52 41.78
N ILE A 7 -49.09 28.74 42.05
CA ILE A 7 -48.35 29.55 41.07
C ILE A 7 -46.91 29.02 40.90
N ILE A 8 -46.31 28.50 41.97
CA ILE A 8 -44.97 27.90 41.94
C ILE A 8 -44.98 26.61 41.11
N ILE A 9 -46.04 25.80 41.20
CA ILE A 9 -46.16 24.54 40.46
C ILE A 9 -46.29 24.77 38.94
N VAL A 10 -47.01 25.81 38.52
CA VAL A 10 -47.16 26.16 37.09
C VAL A 10 -45.84 26.62 36.47
N LEU A 11 -44.99 27.32 37.22
CA LEU A 11 -43.66 27.75 36.72
C LEU A 11 -42.67 26.58 36.55
N VAL A 12 -42.77 25.55 37.37
CA VAL A 12 -41.90 24.36 37.28
C VAL A 12 -42.29 23.46 36.09
N ILE A 13 -43.58 23.31 35.79
CA ILE A 13 -44.07 22.45 34.69
C ILE A 13 -43.75 23.04 33.30
N ILE A 14 -43.65 24.37 33.17
CA ILE A 14 -43.30 25.04 31.89
C ILE A 14 -41.78 25.04 31.65
N ALA A 15 -40.95 25.01 32.70
CA ALA A 15 -39.49 25.06 32.57
C ALA A 15 -38.85 23.70 32.23
N ILE A 16 -39.48 22.58 32.61
CA ILE A 16 -38.94 21.23 32.41
C ILE A 16 -38.93 20.78 30.92
N PRO A 17 -39.97 21.02 30.08
CA PRO A 17 -39.89 20.64 28.67
C PRO A 17 -38.91 21.51 27.88
N PHE A 18 -38.63 22.75 28.33
CA PHE A 18 -37.69 23.63 27.63
C PHE A 18 -36.22 23.20 27.81
N ALA A 19 -35.87 22.62 28.96
CA ALA A 19 -34.53 22.06 29.19
C ALA A 19 -34.27 20.78 28.36
N TRP A 20 -35.29 19.94 28.16
CA TRP A 20 -35.17 18.72 27.37
C TRP A 20 -35.13 18.99 25.86
N SER A 21 -35.84 20.02 25.38
CA SER A 21 -35.76 20.45 23.98
C SER A 21 -34.41 21.07 23.61
N ILE A 22 -33.76 21.82 24.52
CA ILE A 22 -32.43 22.38 24.27
C ILE A 22 -31.37 21.26 24.23
N SER A 23 -31.48 20.23 25.08
CA SER A 23 -30.55 19.10 25.06
C SER A 23 -30.59 18.31 23.75
N PHE A 24 -31.79 18.14 23.15
CA PHE A 24 -31.96 17.48 21.84
C PHE A 24 -31.50 18.37 20.66
N LEU A 25 -31.52 19.69 20.82
CA LEU A 25 -31.01 20.64 19.83
C LEU A 25 -29.48 20.75 19.85
N LEU A 26 -28.82 20.52 20.99
CA LEU A 26 -27.37 20.47 21.08
C LEU A 26 -26.76 19.15 20.56
N GLU A 27 -27.52 18.06 20.53
CA GLU A 27 -27.05 16.79 19.95
C GLU A 27 -27.00 16.81 18.41
N LYS A 28 -27.89 17.59 17.78
CA LYS A 28 -27.93 17.75 16.30
C LYS A 28 -26.98 18.81 15.76
N ILE A 29 -26.33 19.59 16.62
CA ILE A 29 -25.17 20.40 16.25
C ILE A 29 -23.94 19.59 16.63
N GLN A 30 -23.78 18.42 16.00
CA GLN A 30 -22.42 17.92 15.81
C GLN A 30 -21.68 19.05 15.08
N PRO A 31 -20.56 19.56 15.61
CA PRO A 31 -19.80 20.57 14.88
C PRO A 31 -19.56 20.03 13.47
N LYS A 32 -20.01 20.77 12.44
CA LYS A 32 -19.54 20.58 11.07
C LYS A 32 -18.02 20.49 11.20
N PRO A 33 -17.36 19.43 10.71
CA PRO A 33 -15.93 19.26 10.94
C PRO A 33 -15.26 20.57 10.53
N GLU A 34 -14.71 21.25 11.55
CA GLU A 34 -13.82 22.37 11.31
C GLU A 34 -12.72 21.82 10.42
N ILE A 35 -12.36 22.58 9.39
CA ILE A 35 -11.23 22.30 8.51
C ILE A 35 -9.98 22.46 9.39
N GLY A 36 -9.74 21.45 10.20
CA GLY A 36 -8.68 21.32 11.18
C GLY A 36 -7.71 20.30 10.67
N GLU A 37 -6.50 20.79 10.43
CA GLU A 37 -5.26 20.05 10.20
C GLU A 37 -5.23 19.13 8.97
N LEU A 38 -4.17 19.33 8.18
CA LEU A 38 -3.69 18.42 7.14
C LEU A 38 -3.39 17.06 7.77
N HIS A 39 -4.43 16.29 8.05
CA HIS A 39 -4.32 14.91 8.46
C HIS A 39 -3.69 14.15 7.30
N THR A 40 -2.46 13.70 7.52
CA THR A 40 -1.83 12.64 6.75
C THR A 40 -2.87 11.55 6.53
N ILE A 41 -3.35 11.42 5.29
CA ILE A 41 -4.02 10.19 4.88
C ILE A 41 -2.90 9.14 4.92
N ASP A 42 -2.75 8.51 6.07
CA ASP A 42 -1.95 7.31 6.19
C ASP A 42 -2.49 6.34 5.14
N SER A 43 -1.60 5.85 4.28
CA SER A 43 -1.96 4.91 3.23
C SER A 43 -2.65 3.71 3.88
N ILE A 44 -3.87 3.38 3.44
CA ILE A 44 -4.63 2.20 3.90
C ILE A 44 -3.76 0.94 3.78
N CYS A 45 -2.89 0.90 2.76
CA CYS A 45 -1.92 -0.17 2.61
C CYS A 45 -0.83 -0.15 3.67
N LEU A 46 -0.27 1.01 4.04
CA LEU A 46 0.72 1.11 5.11
C LEU A 46 0.13 0.67 6.45
N GLU A 47 -1.12 1.02 6.75
CA GLU A 47 -1.83 0.52 7.94
C GLU A 47 -1.98 -1.01 7.89
N LYS A 48 -2.44 -1.55 6.75
CA LYS A 48 -2.63 -3.00 6.55
C LYS A 48 -1.33 -3.80 6.64
N ILE A 49 -0.24 -3.24 6.12
CA ILE A 49 1.11 -3.82 6.19
C ILE A 49 1.59 -3.82 7.64
N GLY A 50 1.34 -2.73 8.36
CA GLY A 50 1.70 -2.58 9.76
C GLY A 50 3.21 -2.66 9.97
N ASP A 51 3.63 -3.43 10.98
CA ASP A 51 5.06 -3.59 11.29
C ASP A 51 5.81 -4.33 10.17
N LYS A 52 6.78 -3.64 9.55
CA LYS A 52 7.66 -4.21 8.51
C LYS A 52 8.45 -5.43 8.98
N ASN A 53 8.74 -5.57 10.28
CA ASN A 53 9.45 -6.73 10.82
C ASN A 53 8.69 -8.04 10.65
N LYS A 54 7.36 -7.98 10.47
CA LYS A 54 6.52 -9.15 10.12
C LYS A 54 6.98 -9.85 8.84
N TYR A 55 7.63 -9.12 7.94
CA TYR A 55 8.10 -9.62 6.65
C TYR A 55 9.58 -10.03 6.68
N ALA A 56 10.25 -9.96 7.82
CA ALA A 56 11.67 -10.30 7.94
C ALA A 56 11.91 -11.79 7.62
N VAL A 57 13.04 -12.05 6.97
CA VAL A 57 13.52 -13.40 6.69
C VAL A 57 14.65 -13.75 7.66
N SER A 58 14.64 -14.97 8.19
CA SER A 58 15.65 -15.43 9.16
C SER A 58 17.02 -15.70 8.53
N ASP A 59 17.05 -16.20 7.29
CA ASP A 59 18.26 -16.70 6.65
C ASP A 59 18.29 -16.38 5.14
N ILE A 60 19.50 -16.17 4.62
CA ILE A 60 19.75 -16.01 3.19
C ILE A 60 20.44 -17.27 2.67
N TYR A 61 19.85 -17.89 1.66
CA TYR A 61 20.38 -19.05 0.97
C TYR A 61 21.67 -18.71 0.24
N ASN A 62 22.71 -19.51 0.49
CA ASN A 62 24.05 -19.34 -0.04
C ASN A 62 24.56 -20.62 -0.74
N GLY A 63 23.67 -21.58 -1.00
CA GLY A 63 24.00 -22.81 -1.70
C GLY A 63 24.09 -22.63 -3.21
N GLU A 64 24.25 -23.74 -3.93
CA GLU A 64 24.31 -23.75 -5.38
C GLU A 64 22.99 -23.29 -6.00
N LEU A 65 23.10 -22.59 -7.13
CA LEU A 65 21.96 -22.15 -7.92
C LEU A 65 21.46 -23.33 -8.75
N ALA A 66 20.16 -23.63 -8.64
CA ALA A 66 19.53 -24.57 -9.56
C ALA A 66 19.45 -23.97 -10.97
N ASP A 67 19.46 -24.82 -12.00
CA ASP A 67 19.24 -24.38 -13.38
C ASP A 67 17.85 -23.76 -13.54
N ILE A 68 17.78 -22.61 -14.23
CA ILE A 68 16.50 -21.92 -14.42
C ILE A 68 15.57 -22.78 -15.28
N ASN A 69 14.41 -23.11 -14.70
CA ASN A 69 13.35 -23.85 -15.36
C ASN A 69 12.39 -22.90 -16.09
N PHE A 70 12.72 -22.50 -17.31
CA PHE A 70 11.84 -21.68 -18.15
C PHE A 70 10.53 -22.37 -18.57
N ASN A 71 10.35 -23.67 -18.34
CA ASN A 71 9.08 -24.34 -18.59
C ASN A 71 8.05 -24.04 -17.49
N SER A 72 8.49 -23.59 -16.32
CA SER A 72 7.59 -23.13 -15.25
C SER A 72 6.86 -21.83 -15.61
N MET A 73 7.42 -21.04 -16.54
CA MET A 73 6.85 -19.77 -17.01
C MET A 73 7.31 -19.48 -18.46
N PRO A 74 6.69 -20.12 -19.48
CA PRO A 74 7.16 -20.04 -20.86
C PRO A 74 7.28 -18.63 -21.45
N GLU A 75 6.42 -17.69 -21.04
CA GLU A 75 6.45 -16.29 -21.46
C GLU A 75 7.77 -15.59 -21.10
N ALA A 76 8.43 -16.03 -20.03
CA ALA A 76 9.70 -15.48 -19.56
C ALA A 76 10.87 -15.78 -20.51
N GLN A 77 10.71 -16.73 -21.44
CA GLN A 77 11.73 -17.04 -22.45
C GLN A 77 12.09 -15.83 -23.33
N THR A 78 11.13 -14.92 -23.53
CA THR A 78 11.34 -13.65 -24.28
C THR A 78 12.48 -12.81 -23.66
N PHE A 79 12.68 -12.92 -22.35
CA PHE A 79 13.69 -12.18 -21.59
C PHE A 79 14.80 -13.09 -21.02
N LYS A 80 14.96 -14.30 -21.59
CA LYS A 80 15.88 -15.34 -21.09
C LYS A 80 17.28 -14.82 -20.78
N ALA A 81 17.87 -14.02 -21.67
CA ALA A 81 19.22 -13.49 -21.48
C ALA A 81 19.33 -12.62 -20.22
N LYS A 82 18.38 -11.68 -20.05
CA LYS A 82 18.35 -10.77 -18.89
C LYS A 82 18.08 -11.47 -17.58
N ILE A 83 17.13 -12.41 -17.59
CA ILE A 83 16.82 -13.25 -16.42
C ILE A 83 18.05 -14.07 -16.04
N THR A 84 18.70 -14.71 -17.01
CA THR A 84 19.90 -15.54 -16.74
C THR A 84 21.09 -14.71 -16.24
N GLU A 85 21.29 -13.51 -16.78
CA GLU A 85 22.37 -12.60 -16.36
C GLU A 85 22.21 -12.16 -14.90
N GLU A 86 20.99 -11.76 -14.50
CA GLU A 86 20.72 -11.36 -13.12
C GLU A 86 20.72 -12.56 -12.17
N TYR A 87 20.15 -13.70 -12.58
CA TYR A 87 20.07 -14.89 -11.74
C TYR A 87 21.43 -15.39 -11.29
N LYS A 88 22.47 -15.27 -12.14
CA LYS A 88 23.86 -15.60 -11.80
C LYS A 88 24.45 -14.79 -10.64
N LYS A 89 23.83 -13.67 -10.28
CA LYS A 89 24.26 -12.85 -9.13
C LYS A 89 23.77 -13.41 -7.79
N GLY A 90 22.92 -14.43 -7.80
CA GLY A 90 22.44 -15.10 -6.60
C GLY A 90 21.23 -14.39 -5.96
N VAL A 91 21.03 -14.62 -4.66
CA VAL A 91 19.85 -14.13 -3.93
C VAL A 91 19.89 -12.61 -3.84
N ASN A 92 18.80 -11.97 -4.27
CA ASN A 92 18.57 -10.53 -4.03
C ASN A 92 17.20 -10.25 -3.36
N PHE A 93 16.38 -11.28 -3.12
CA PHE A 93 15.03 -11.15 -2.59
C PHE A 93 14.61 -12.31 -1.68
N ALA A 94 13.88 -12.02 -0.61
CA ALA A 94 13.12 -12.99 0.20
C ALA A 94 13.90 -14.28 0.60
N GLY A 95 15.16 -14.12 1.00
CA GLY A 95 16.06 -15.16 1.48
C GLY A 95 16.58 -16.12 0.42
N HIS A 96 15.84 -16.42 -0.65
CA HIS A 96 16.24 -17.42 -1.64
C HIS A 96 15.66 -17.19 -3.04
N PHE A 97 15.19 -15.98 -3.31
CA PHE A 97 14.70 -15.59 -4.62
C PHE A 97 15.67 -14.62 -5.29
N ASN A 98 15.66 -14.67 -6.62
CA ASN A 98 16.27 -13.67 -7.47
C ASN A 98 15.18 -12.92 -8.24
N VAL A 99 15.28 -11.61 -8.25
CA VAL A 99 14.46 -10.72 -9.05
C VAL A 99 15.30 -10.18 -10.19
N ALA A 100 14.85 -10.42 -11.42
CA ALA A 100 15.40 -9.82 -12.63
C ALA A 100 14.50 -8.70 -13.14
N SER A 101 15.11 -7.57 -13.52
CA SER A 101 14.40 -6.41 -14.09
C SER A 101 14.77 -6.18 -15.56
N PHE A 102 13.79 -5.77 -16.36
CA PHE A 102 13.98 -5.42 -17.78
C PHE A 102 12.97 -4.33 -18.18
N GLY A 103 13.20 -3.66 -19.31
CA GLY A 103 12.24 -2.66 -19.81
C GLY A 103 11.00 -3.33 -20.38
N CYS A 104 9.81 -2.79 -20.07
CA CYS A 104 8.53 -3.25 -20.62
C CYS A 104 8.01 -2.36 -21.78
N GLY A 105 8.69 -1.23 -22.01
CA GLY A 105 8.31 -0.20 -22.98
C GLY A 105 8.88 1.16 -22.58
N ILE A 106 8.32 2.24 -23.13
CA ILE A 106 8.68 3.61 -22.74
C ILE A 106 8.15 3.86 -21.31
N GLY A 107 9.03 4.25 -20.40
CA GLY A 107 8.66 4.66 -19.04
C GLY A 107 8.26 3.52 -18.10
N CYS A 108 8.55 2.26 -18.44
CA CYS A 108 8.14 1.10 -17.64
C CYS A 108 9.24 0.05 -17.47
N GLN A 109 9.33 -0.51 -16.27
CA GLN A 109 10.11 -1.71 -15.94
C GLN A 109 9.17 -2.90 -15.72
N ALA A 110 9.67 -4.10 -16.02
CA ALA A 110 9.04 -5.37 -15.72
C ALA A 110 9.99 -6.25 -14.90
N TYR A 111 9.42 -7.12 -14.05
CA TYR A 111 10.18 -7.99 -13.17
C TYR A 111 9.82 -9.48 -13.33
N THR A 112 10.81 -10.33 -13.13
CA THR A 112 10.68 -11.79 -12.99
C THR A 112 11.22 -12.22 -11.64
N ILE A 113 10.51 -13.09 -10.93
CA ILE A 113 10.97 -13.65 -9.65
C ILE A 113 11.22 -15.16 -9.83
N THR A 114 12.43 -15.59 -9.51
CA THR A 114 12.87 -16.99 -9.65
C THR A 114 13.31 -17.54 -8.30
N ASN A 115 12.83 -18.71 -7.92
CA ASN A 115 13.30 -19.43 -6.74
C ASN A 115 14.68 -20.05 -7.04
N ILE A 116 15.71 -19.65 -6.31
CA ILE A 116 17.09 -20.11 -6.57
C ILE A 116 17.28 -21.60 -6.25
N LYS A 117 16.54 -22.12 -5.26
CA LYS A 117 16.68 -23.51 -4.81
C LYS A 117 16.13 -24.51 -5.84
N THR A 118 15.13 -24.10 -6.61
CA THR A 118 14.42 -24.98 -7.56
C THR A 118 14.60 -24.58 -9.01
N GLY A 119 15.01 -23.34 -9.27
CA GLY A 119 15.11 -22.76 -10.61
C GLY A 119 13.76 -22.35 -11.20
N ASN A 120 12.65 -22.57 -10.50
CA ASN A 120 11.31 -22.24 -10.99
C ASN A 120 11.08 -20.72 -10.95
N ILE A 121 10.48 -20.20 -12.03
CA ILE A 121 9.98 -18.84 -12.11
C ILE A 121 8.59 -18.84 -11.48
N ILE A 122 8.41 -18.04 -10.42
CA ILE A 122 7.15 -17.98 -9.66
C ILE A 122 6.30 -16.77 -10.05
N SER A 123 6.90 -15.78 -10.71
CA SER A 123 6.20 -14.60 -11.22
C SER A 123 6.97 -13.98 -12.37
N HIS A 124 6.26 -13.48 -13.38
CA HIS A 124 6.81 -12.81 -14.54
C HIS A 124 5.87 -11.70 -15.01
N GLY A 125 6.42 -10.62 -15.55
CA GLY A 125 5.63 -9.52 -16.12
C GLY A 125 5.01 -8.59 -15.08
N LEU A 126 5.60 -8.49 -13.89
CA LEU A 126 5.23 -7.49 -12.89
C LEU A 126 5.68 -6.13 -13.40
N ASN A 127 4.75 -5.29 -13.84
CA ASN A 127 5.07 -4.00 -14.46
C ASN A 127 5.04 -2.86 -13.45
N SER A 128 5.89 -1.86 -13.68
CA SER A 128 6.03 -0.69 -12.83
C SER A 128 6.48 0.51 -13.64
N GLU A 129 5.93 1.68 -13.32
CA GLU A 129 6.27 2.98 -13.91
C GLU A 129 7.35 3.70 -13.07
N LEU A 130 7.34 3.45 -11.76
CA LEU A 130 8.23 4.05 -10.76
C LEU A 130 9.19 3.01 -10.14
N GLY A 131 9.34 1.85 -10.77
CA GLY A 131 10.23 0.77 -10.32
C GLY A 131 9.76 0.02 -9.06
N ALA A 132 10.61 -0.86 -8.54
CA ALA A 132 10.29 -1.75 -7.44
C ALA A 132 11.24 -1.62 -6.25
N PHE A 133 10.73 -1.90 -5.05
CA PHE A 133 11.52 -2.06 -3.82
C PHE A 133 11.39 -3.48 -3.28
N PHE A 134 12.52 -4.13 -3.06
CA PHE A 134 12.63 -5.47 -2.49
C PHE A 134 14.04 -5.66 -1.91
N THR A 135 14.19 -6.59 -0.97
CA THR A 135 15.49 -6.86 -0.34
C THR A 135 15.67 -8.36 -0.05
N PRO A 136 16.91 -8.86 0.11
CA PRO A 136 17.15 -10.24 0.50
C PRO A 136 16.54 -10.62 1.86
N ASN A 137 16.40 -9.65 2.77
CA ASN A 137 15.98 -9.86 4.14
C ASN A 137 14.48 -9.67 4.37
N SER A 138 13.69 -9.43 3.32
CA SER A 138 12.25 -9.22 3.43
C SER A 138 11.48 -10.02 2.39
N THR A 139 10.34 -10.57 2.80
CA THR A 139 9.35 -11.20 1.91
C THR A 139 8.46 -10.17 1.20
N LEU A 140 8.58 -8.88 1.53
CA LEU A 140 7.79 -7.79 0.96
C LEU A 140 8.40 -7.32 -0.37
N PHE A 141 7.56 -7.25 -1.40
CA PHE A 141 7.90 -6.69 -2.72
C PHE A 141 6.92 -5.57 -3.05
N ILE A 142 7.44 -4.38 -3.37
CA ILE A 142 6.63 -3.19 -3.58
C ILE A 142 6.84 -2.71 -5.01
N LEU A 143 5.77 -2.61 -5.79
CA LEU A 143 5.77 -1.91 -7.07
C LEU A 143 5.35 -0.46 -6.87
N ASN A 144 6.00 0.44 -7.58
CA ASN A 144 5.78 1.88 -7.52
C ASN A 144 5.92 2.47 -6.10
N PRO A 145 7.06 2.23 -5.41
CA PRO A 145 7.26 2.65 -4.02
C PRO A 145 7.19 4.18 -3.88
N LYS A 146 6.71 4.67 -2.74
CA LYS A 146 6.50 6.10 -2.48
C LYS A 146 7.78 6.91 -2.61
N GLU A 147 8.91 6.31 -2.29
CA GLU A 147 10.25 6.89 -2.40
C GLU A 147 10.62 7.26 -3.85
N ASN A 148 10.00 6.60 -4.83
CA ASN A 148 10.21 6.86 -6.25
C ASN A 148 9.11 7.74 -6.86
N THR A 149 8.12 8.19 -6.08
CA THR A 149 7.10 9.12 -6.54
C THR A 149 7.71 10.52 -6.77
N PRO A 150 7.63 11.07 -7.99
CA PRO A 150 8.06 12.44 -8.29
C PRO A 150 7.36 13.48 -7.40
N ASN A 151 8.01 14.63 -7.19
CA ASN A 151 7.42 15.71 -6.42
C ASN A 151 6.17 16.26 -7.16
N PRO A 152 4.99 16.36 -6.51
CA PRO A 152 3.74 16.86 -7.11
C PRO A 152 3.80 18.28 -7.70
N VAL A 153 4.86 19.04 -7.44
CA VAL A 153 5.09 20.37 -8.04
C VAL A 153 5.27 20.28 -9.56
N ASP A 154 5.65 19.12 -10.10
CA ASP A 154 5.71 18.87 -11.52
C ASP A 154 4.31 18.51 -12.06
N LYS A 155 3.50 19.56 -12.29
CA LYS A 155 2.09 19.43 -12.70
C LYS A 155 1.90 18.61 -13.98
N ASP A 156 2.92 18.55 -14.84
CA ASP A 156 2.89 17.79 -16.08
C ASP A 156 2.93 16.27 -15.85
N LEU A 157 3.31 15.82 -14.64
CA LEU A 157 3.36 14.42 -14.25
C LEU A 157 2.11 13.93 -13.51
N LEU A 158 1.21 14.82 -13.09
CA LEU A 158 0.00 14.47 -12.33
C LEU A 158 -0.87 13.40 -13.02
N PRO A 159 -1.15 13.47 -14.35
CA PRO A 159 -1.97 12.46 -15.01
C PRO A 159 -1.35 11.05 -14.99
N TYR A 160 -0.01 10.96 -14.91
CA TYR A 160 0.68 9.67 -14.81
C TYR A 160 0.61 9.09 -13.40
N LEU A 161 0.60 9.93 -12.36
CA LEU A 161 0.50 9.50 -10.96
C LEU A 161 -0.92 9.05 -10.59
N GLU A 162 -1.94 9.62 -11.22
CA GLU A 162 -3.34 9.18 -11.02
C GLU A 162 -3.60 7.77 -11.57
N LEU A 163 -2.89 7.39 -12.63
CA LEU A 163 -3.04 6.08 -13.27
C LEU A 163 -2.09 5.01 -12.71
N THR A 164 -1.05 5.43 -11.98
CA THR A 164 -0.07 4.51 -11.42
C THR A 164 -0.60 3.92 -10.11
N GLN A 165 -0.59 2.58 -10.04
CA GLN A 165 -1.00 1.86 -8.84
C GLN A 165 0.22 1.39 -8.07
N ARG A 166 0.25 1.66 -6.77
CA ARG A 166 1.21 1.06 -5.85
C ARG A 166 0.68 -0.28 -5.39
N LYS A 167 1.47 -1.33 -5.57
CA LYS A 167 1.09 -2.69 -5.22
C LYS A 167 2.10 -3.28 -4.26
N TYR A 168 1.58 -3.91 -3.21
CA TYR A 168 2.37 -4.54 -2.17
C TYR A 168 2.11 -6.04 -2.23
N TYR A 169 3.18 -6.81 -2.36
CA TYR A 169 3.14 -8.25 -2.44
C TYR A 169 3.95 -8.88 -1.32
N GLN A 170 3.58 -10.09 -0.93
CA GLN A 170 4.32 -10.92 -0.01
C GLN A 170 4.66 -12.27 -0.65
N ILE A 171 5.88 -12.76 -0.42
CA ILE A 171 6.21 -14.16 -0.69
C ILE A 171 5.63 -15.05 0.42
N LYS A 172 4.85 -16.05 0.02
CA LYS A 172 4.28 -17.08 0.89
C LYS A 172 4.21 -18.41 0.15
N ASP A 173 4.84 -19.44 0.71
CA ASP A 173 4.84 -20.81 0.16
C ASP A 173 5.23 -20.88 -1.34
N ASP A 174 6.29 -20.15 -1.74
CA ASP A 174 6.74 -20.00 -3.14
C ASP A 174 5.78 -19.27 -4.09
N TYR A 175 4.75 -18.60 -3.55
CA TYR A 175 3.85 -17.72 -4.32
C TYR A 175 4.06 -16.26 -3.97
N LEU A 176 3.92 -15.40 -4.97
CA LEU A 176 3.84 -13.95 -4.79
C LEU A 176 2.36 -13.54 -4.63
N GLU A 177 1.94 -13.22 -3.41
CA GLU A 177 0.57 -12.86 -3.06
C GLU A 177 0.40 -11.34 -3.02
N LEU A 178 -0.58 -10.78 -3.74
CA LEU A 178 -0.94 -9.36 -3.62
C LEU A 178 -1.65 -9.13 -2.29
N ILE A 179 -1.04 -8.35 -1.40
CA ILE A 179 -1.59 -8.06 -0.07
C ILE A 179 -2.27 -6.70 0.02
N CYS A 180 -1.88 -5.72 -0.81
CA CYS A 180 -2.56 -4.44 -0.88
C CYS A 180 -2.27 -3.70 -2.19
N GLU A 181 -3.20 -2.83 -2.60
CA GLU A 181 -3.10 -1.99 -3.78
C GLU A 181 -3.76 -0.64 -3.49
N GLU A 182 -3.12 0.44 -3.93
CA GLU A 182 -3.61 1.82 -3.78
C GLU A 182 -3.18 2.68 -4.98
N SER A 183 -3.86 3.80 -5.23
CA SER A 183 -3.38 4.79 -6.20
C SER A 183 -2.11 5.47 -5.68
N THR A 184 -1.22 5.88 -6.58
CA THR A 184 -0.07 6.70 -6.18
C THR A 184 -0.43 8.16 -5.94
N ASP A 185 -1.69 8.56 -6.17
CA ASP A 185 -2.19 9.89 -5.88
C ASP A 185 -1.94 10.26 -4.41
N SER A 186 -1.14 11.30 -4.24
CA SER A 186 -0.81 11.88 -2.95
C SER A 186 -1.92 12.82 -2.48
N GLY A 187 -3.14 12.33 -2.34
CA GLY A 187 -4.24 13.06 -1.71
C GLY A 187 -4.41 14.51 -2.18
N ILE A 188 -4.18 14.80 -3.46
CA ILE A 188 -4.61 16.08 -4.04
C ILE A 188 -6.00 15.84 -4.59
N ASP A 189 -6.95 15.59 -3.69
CA ASP A 189 -8.35 15.81 -4.02
C ASP A 189 -8.46 17.26 -4.49
N SER A 190 -8.93 17.39 -5.72
CA SER A 190 -9.06 18.63 -6.46
C SER A 190 -9.85 19.64 -5.61
N ILE A 191 -9.19 20.71 -5.18
CA ILE A 191 -9.84 21.91 -4.63
C ILE A 191 -10.58 22.61 -5.77
#